data_AF-A0A1N7QMD2-F1
#
_entry.id   AF-A0A1N7QMD2-F1
#
_cell.length_a   1.000
_cell.length_b   1.000
_cell.length_c   1.000
_cell.angle_alpha   90.00
_cell.angle_beta   90.00
_cell.angle_gamma   90.00
#
_symmetry.space_group_name_H-M   'P 1'
#
loop_
_entity.id
_entity.type
_entity.pdbx_description
1 polymer ?
#
loop_
_entity_poly.entity_id
_entity_poly.type
_entity_poly.pdbx_seq_one_letter_code
_entity_poly.pdbx_strand_id
1 'polypeptide(L)'
;MKRTFLLLSVLLSVCCYGQFAVVSDKDGYVNIRAGASTKERVIDTLSNGHVIFCYDFDEVGSWKSIAYVKAGLEESNEGTIYKDRYVFVSSFKKIPVVVKGTSTVKWKKDSIEVAIVSRPFDESKHTYKRNKNFIELIDNKKAWGTDGGIPREEYVSIIVKMGSKTFALPRTTFSDLYEPGFEFTEVNFDKTSNTLYIQANNGDGAGGYSVIWRIVNGFYKDRFVLIGI
;
A
#
# COMPACT_ATOMS: atom_id res chain seq x y z
N MET A 1 5.95 -4.39 -55.43
CA MET A 1 5.25 -3.64 -54.36
C MET A 1 5.21 -4.53 -53.11
N LYS A 2 6.15 -4.36 -52.17
CA LYS A 2 6.16 -5.11 -50.91
C LYS A 2 5.34 -4.33 -49.89
N ARG A 3 4.16 -4.84 -49.54
CA ARG A 3 3.32 -4.31 -48.46
C ARG A 3 3.92 -4.77 -47.14
N THR A 4 4.60 -3.88 -46.44
CA THR A 4 5.01 -4.10 -45.05
C THR A 4 3.77 -3.97 -44.17
N PHE A 5 3.38 -5.07 -43.54
CA PHE A 5 2.35 -5.09 -42.50
C PHE A 5 3.02 -4.69 -41.18
N LEU A 6 2.63 -3.54 -40.61
CA LEU A 6 3.08 -3.13 -39.28
C LEU A 6 2.20 -3.85 -38.25
N LEU A 7 2.75 -4.87 -37.58
CA LEU A 7 2.06 -5.54 -36.47
C LEU A 7 2.21 -4.64 -35.24
N LEU A 8 1.16 -3.89 -34.90
CA LEU A 8 1.11 -3.10 -33.67
C LEU A 8 0.84 -4.06 -32.50
N SER A 9 1.90 -4.52 -31.84
CA SER A 9 1.79 -5.30 -30.60
C SER A 9 1.37 -4.36 -29.46
N VAL A 10 0.07 -4.31 -29.19
CA VAL A 10 -0.46 -3.70 -27.96
C VAL A 10 -0.12 -4.65 -26.81
N LEU A 11 0.95 -4.35 -26.07
CA LEU A 11 1.16 -4.91 -24.74
C LEU A 11 0.05 -4.37 -23.84
N LEU A 12 -1.03 -5.14 -23.69
CA LEU A 12 -2.00 -4.94 -22.62
C LEU A 12 -1.26 -5.26 -21.31
N SER A 13 -0.67 -4.23 -20.69
CA SER A 13 -0.29 -4.32 -19.28
C SER A 13 -1.58 -4.51 -18.51
N VAL A 14 -1.85 -5.75 -18.09
CA VAL A 14 -2.96 -6.03 -17.19
C VAL A 14 -2.48 -5.53 -15.83
N CYS A 15 -2.66 -4.24 -15.56
CA CYS A 15 -2.40 -3.71 -14.23
C CYS A 15 -3.34 -4.43 -13.28
N CYS A 16 -2.80 -5.18 -12.31
CA CYS A 16 -3.63 -5.84 -11.32
C CYS A 16 -4.09 -4.77 -10.32
N TYR A 17 -5.26 -4.18 -10.60
CA TYR A 17 -5.91 -3.31 -9.66
C TYR A 17 -6.35 -4.11 -8.42
N GLY A 18 -6.27 -3.47 -7.26
CA GLY A 18 -6.71 -4.05 -6.01
C GLY A 18 -6.88 -2.97 -4.95
N GLN A 19 -7.49 -3.36 -3.84
CA GLN A 19 -7.86 -2.43 -2.77
C GLN A 19 -7.47 -2.97 -1.42
N PHE A 20 -6.97 -2.10 -0.54
CA PHE A 20 -6.78 -2.46 0.86
C PHE A 20 -8.12 -2.65 1.55
N ALA A 21 -8.20 -3.71 2.35
CA ALA A 21 -9.30 -4.02 3.23
C ALA A 21 -8.78 -4.41 4.61
N VAL A 22 -9.69 -4.49 5.57
CA VAL A 22 -9.40 -5.04 6.90
C VAL A 22 -10.31 -6.21 7.18
N VAL A 23 -9.75 -7.25 7.79
CA VAL A 23 -10.53 -8.39 8.28
C VAL A 23 -11.54 -7.89 9.31
N SER A 24 -12.78 -8.32 9.14
CA SER A 24 -13.92 -7.94 9.97
C SER A 24 -14.93 -9.08 9.97
N ASP A 25 -14.73 -10.02 10.88
CA ASP A 25 -15.59 -11.18 11.11
C ASP A 25 -16.34 -11.05 12.45
N LYS A 26 -17.56 -11.58 12.51
CA LYS A 26 -18.35 -11.71 13.75
C LYS A 26 -17.64 -12.57 14.81
N ASP A 27 -16.82 -13.52 14.38
CA ASP A 27 -16.14 -14.47 15.27
C ASP A 27 -14.78 -13.90 15.76
N GLY A 28 -14.42 -12.67 15.36
CA GLY A 28 -13.18 -11.99 15.74
C GLY A 28 -11.95 -12.40 14.94
N TYR A 29 -12.08 -13.42 14.09
CA TYR A 29 -11.05 -13.90 13.17
C TYR A 29 -11.69 -14.54 11.92
N VAL A 30 -10.89 -14.70 10.88
CA VAL A 30 -11.26 -15.42 9.65
C VAL A 30 -10.21 -16.46 9.29
N ASN A 31 -10.65 -17.59 8.75
CA ASN A 31 -9.76 -18.58 8.15
C ASN A 31 -9.49 -18.24 6.68
N ILE A 32 -8.21 -18.16 6.32
CA ILE A 32 -7.75 -17.99 4.95
C ILE A 32 -7.59 -19.37 4.33
N ARG A 33 -8.06 -19.52 3.09
CA ARG A 33 -8.10 -20.81 2.40
C ARG A 33 -7.23 -20.83 1.16
N ALA A 34 -6.74 -22.03 0.81
CA ALA A 34 -5.96 -22.28 -0.39
C ALA A 34 -6.73 -22.01 -1.69
N GLY A 35 -8.06 -21.95 -1.64
CA GLY A 35 -8.90 -21.68 -2.80
C GLY A 35 -10.33 -21.28 -2.44
N ALA A 36 -11.09 -20.90 -3.47
CA ALA A 36 -12.39 -20.26 -3.39
C ALA A 36 -13.57 -21.19 -3.00
N SER A 37 -13.46 -21.90 -1.88
CA SER A 37 -14.52 -22.78 -1.38
C SER A 37 -14.34 -23.08 0.11
N THR A 38 -15.46 -23.30 0.83
CA THR A 38 -15.44 -23.71 2.23
C THR A 38 -14.85 -25.11 2.45
N LYS A 39 -14.72 -25.90 1.39
CA LYS A 39 -14.09 -27.24 1.41
C LYS A 39 -12.57 -27.18 1.23
N GLU A 40 -12.04 -26.06 0.77
CA GLU A 40 -10.59 -25.90 0.59
C GLU A 40 -9.85 -25.86 1.92
N ARG A 41 -8.61 -26.33 1.90
CA ARG A 41 -7.76 -26.37 3.09
C ARG A 41 -7.58 -24.97 3.67
N VAL A 42 -7.73 -24.86 4.99
CA VAL A 42 -7.34 -23.66 5.73
C VAL A 42 -5.81 -23.58 5.76
N ILE A 43 -5.26 -22.48 5.28
CA ILE A 43 -3.81 -22.24 5.21
C ILE A 43 -3.35 -21.26 6.28
N ASP A 44 -4.24 -20.42 6.80
CA ASP A 44 -3.93 -19.47 7.85
C ASP A 44 -5.20 -18.96 8.56
N THR A 45 -4.99 -18.18 9.62
CA THR A 45 -6.04 -17.50 10.37
C THR A 45 -5.62 -16.06 10.66
N LEU A 46 -6.48 -15.10 10.33
CA LEU A 46 -6.25 -13.66 10.55
C LEU A 46 -7.29 -13.08 11.50
N SER A 47 -6.85 -12.32 12.51
CA SER A 47 -7.74 -11.61 13.43
C SER A 47 -8.36 -10.36 12.80
N ASN A 48 -9.47 -9.90 13.36
CA ASN A 48 -10.08 -8.63 12.98
C ASN A 48 -9.09 -7.46 13.05
N GLY A 49 -9.22 -6.54 12.11
CA GLY A 49 -8.31 -5.40 11.95
C GLY A 49 -6.97 -5.75 11.29
N HIS A 50 -6.71 -7.01 10.92
CA HIS A 50 -5.58 -7.35 10.06
C HIS A 50 -5.81 -6.75 8.66
N VAL A 51 -4.79 -6.11 8.10
CA VAL A 51 -4.88 -5.49 6.76
C VAL A 51 -4.60 -6.54 5.70
N ILE A 52 -5.44 -6.58 4.70
CA ILE A 52 -5.31 -7.43 3.52
C ILE A 52 -5.37 -6.55 2.27
N PHE A 53 -4.80 -7.03 1.17
CA PHE A 53 -4.95 -6.44 -0.14
C PHE A 53 -5.80 -7.38 -0.99
N CYS A 54 -6.91 -6.89 -1.53
CA CYS A 54 -7.85 -7.65 -2.35
C CYS A 54 -7.58 -7.39 -3.83
N TYR A 55 -7.33 -8.44 -4.61
CA TYR A 55 -7.11 -8.32 -6.06
C TYR A 55 -8.44 -8.21 -6.82
N ASP A 56 -8.56 -7.28 -7.76
CA ASP A 56 -9.85 -6.97 -8.42
C ASP A 56 -10.28 -8.04 -9.43
N PHE A 57 -9.34 -8.72 -10.09
CA PHE A 57 -9.63 -9.66 -11.18
C PHE A 57 -9.82 -11.12 -10.74
N ASP A 58 -9.56 -11.42 -9.47
CA ASP A 58 -9.52 -12.79 -8.96
C ASP A 58 -10.72 -13.08 -8.04
N GLU A 59 -11.93 -12.82 -8.56
CA GLU A 59 -13.18 -13.22 -7.91
C GLU A 59 -13.68 -14.54 -8.48
N VAL A 60 -13.87 -15.52 -7.59
CA VAL A 60 -14.60 -16.75 -7.90
C VAL A 60 -15.84 -16.81 -7.03
N GLY A 61 -16.96 -16.37 -7.61
CA GLY A 61 -18.26 -16.31 -6.93
C GLY A 61 -18.30 -15.24 -5.83
N SER A 62 -18.11 -15.64 -4.57
CA SER A 62 -18.08 -14.72 -3.42
C SER A 62 -16.76 -14.80 -2.64
N TRP A 63 -15.76 -15.41 -3.24
CA TRP A 63 -14.41 -15.49 -2.72
C TRP A 63 -13.52 -14.51 -3.47
N LYS A 64 -12.60 -13.91 -2.72
CA LYS A 64 -11.65 -12.92 -3.18
C LYS A 64 -10.24 -13.44 -2.91
N SER A 65 -9.37 -13.43 -3.92
CA SER A 65 -7.94 -13.63 -3.70
C SER A 65 -7.32 -12.41 -3.01
N ILE A 66 -6.45 -12.66 -2.05
CA ILE A 66 -5.84 -11.63 -1.22
C ILE A 66 -4.36 -11.86 -1.03
N ALA A 67 -3.64 -10.76 -0.78
CA ALA A 67 -2.31 -10.76 -0.19
C ALA A 67 -2.35 -10.17 1.23
N TYR A 68 -1.48 -10.65 2.11
CA TYR A 68 -1.36 -10.18 3.49
C TYR A 68 0.03 -10.45 4.07
N VAL A 69 0.43 -9.71 5.10
CA VAL A 69 1.73 -9.88 5.76
C VAL A 69 1.53 -10.21 7.23
N LYS A 70 2.15 -11.29 7.70
CA LYS A 70 2.21 -11.59 9.13
C LYS A 70 3.36 -10.83 9.79
N ALA A 71 3.20 -10.50 11.06
CA ALA A 71 4.26 -9.89 11.84
C ALA A 71 5.53 -10.76 11.79
N GLY A 72 6.65 -10.15 11.41
CA GLY A 72 7.95 -10.82 11.30
C GLY A 72 8.25 -11.46 9.93
N LEU A 73 7.36 -11.32 8.93
CA LEU A 73 7.62 -11.74 7.56
C LEU A 73 7.86 -10.52 6.66
N GLU A 74 8.85 -10.62 5.77
CA GLU A 74 9.15 -9.57 4.77
C GLU A 74 8.32 -9.73 3.49
N GLU A 75 7.89 -10.94 3.19
CA GLU A 75 7.11 -11.28 2.01
C GLU A 75 5.61 -11.43 2.33
N SER A 76 4.77 -11.03 1.37
CA SER A 76 3.32 -11.25 1.46
C SER A 76 2.99 -12.73 1.25
N ASN A 77 2.04 -13.22 2.03
CA ASN A 77 1.36 -14.48 1.81
C ASN A 77 0.12 -14.23 0.95
N GLU A 78 -0.33 -15.28 0.26
CA GLU A 78 -1.53 -15.24 -0.56
C GLU A 78 -2.55 -16.29 -0.10
N GLY A 79 -3.81 -16.03 -0.41
CA GLY A 79 -4.89 -16.96 -0.16
C GLY A 79 -6.23 -16.40 -0.59
N THR A 80 -7.30 -17.02 -0.14
CA THR A 80 -8.67 -16.59 -0.46
C THR A 80 -9.49 -16.36 0.80
N ILE A 81 -10.35 -15.34 0.73
CA ILE A 81 -11.25 -14.93 1.79
C ILE A 81 -12.67 -14.75 1.23
N TYR A 82 -13.69 -15.03 2.03
CA TYR A 82 -15.08 -14.80 1.62
C TYR A 82 -15.48 -13.32 1.83
N LYS A 83 -16.30 -12.77 0.93
CA LYS A 83 -16.58 -11.33 0.82
C LYS A 83 -17.18 -10.65 2.06
N ASP A 84 -17.85 -11.39 2.94
CA ASP A 84 -18.47 -10.84 4.17
C ASP A 84 -17.52 -10.80 5.37
N ARG A 85 -16.25 -11.19 5.17
CA ARG A 85 -15.22 -11.30 6.21
C ARG A 85 -14.26 -10.11 6.26
N TYR A 86 -14.47 -9.12 5.41
CA TYR A 86 -13.62 -7.94 5.33
C TYR A 86 -14.41 -6.69 4.95
N VAL A 87 -13.83 -5.53 5.24
CA VAL A 87 -14.37 -4.22 4.88
C VAL A 87 -13.27 -3.42 4.19
N PHE A 88 -13.57 -2.86 3.02
CA PHE A 88 -12.61 -2.04 2.28
C PHE A 88 -12.25 -0.78 3.06
N VAL A 89 -10.97 -0.42 3.10
CA VAL A 89 -10.48 0.77 3.79
C VAL A 89 -11.11 2.05 3.23
N SER A 90 -11.32 2.07 1.91
CA SER A 90 -11.97 3.19 1.20
C SER A 90 -13.42 3.44 1.63
N SER A 91 -14.09 2.46 2.25
CA SER A 91 -15.46 2.61 2.79
C SER A 91 -15.51 3.38 4.11
N PHE A 92 -14.38 3.49 4.83
CA PHE A 92 -14.31 4.29 6.06
C PHE A 92 -14.34 5.80 5.76
N LYS A 93 -14.59 6.61 6.80
CA LYS A 93 -14.78 8.06 6.66
C LYS A 93 -13.53 8.70 6.03
N LYS A 94 -13.66 9.14 4.78
CA LYS A 94 -12.60 9.86 4.06
C LYS A 94 -12.30 11.20 4.73
N ILE A 95 -11.01 11.49 4.90
CA ILE A 95 -10.47 12.79 5.30
C ILE A 95 -10.15 13.56 4.01
N PRO A 96 -10.70 14.76 3.79
CA PRO A 96 -10.51 15.50 2.55
C PRO A 96 -9.12 16.15 2.52
N VAL A 97 -8.60 16.29 1.30
CA VAL A 97 -7.41 17.09 1.02
C VAL A 97 -7.74 18.56 1.24
N VAL A 98 -6.88 19.28 1.96
CA VAL A 98 -6.97 20.74 2.19
C VAL A 98 -5.79 21.50 1.61
N VAL A 99 -4.69 20.83 1.30
CA VAL A 99 -3.54 21.38 0.57
C VAL A 99 -3.06 20.33 -0.42
N LYS A 100 -2.90 20.70 -1.69
CA LYS A 100 -2.33 19.86 -2.75
C LYS A 100 -1.25 20.65 -3.47
N GLY A 101 0.02 20.38 -3.15
CA GLY A 101 1.20 20.91 -3.83
C GLY A 101 2.02 19.81 -4.48
N THR A 102 3.14 20.17 -5.09
CA THR A 102 4.05 19.23 -5.75
C THR A 102 4.88 18.43 -4.76
N SER A 103 5.34 19.06 -3.68
CA SER A 103 6.18 18.42 -2.63
C SER A 103 5.47 18.26 -1.29
N THR A 104 4.20 18.68 -1.18
CA THR A 104 3.45 18.60 0.06
C THR A 104 1.97 18.42 -0.22
N VAL A 105 1.35 17.51 0.54
CA VAL A 105 -0.10 17.30 0.55
C VAL A 105 -0.59 17.18 1.99
N LYS A 106 -1.75 17.78 2.28
CA LYS A 106 -2.37 17.74 3.60
C LYS A 106 -3.83 17.33 3.53
N TRP A 107 -4.23 16.46 4.44
CA TRP A 107 -5.61 16.06 4.68
C TRP A 107 -6.05 16.56 6.05
N LYS A 108 -7.28 17.06 6.15
CA LYS A 108 -7.80 17.56 7.43
C LYS A 108 -9.30 17.43 7.56
N LYS A 109 -9.76 16.93 8.71
CA LYS A 109 -11.16 16.93 9.12
C LYS A 109 -11.26 16.85 10.63
N ASP A 110 -12.10 17.68 11.22
CA ASP A 110 -12.31 17.69 12.67
C ASP A 110 -10.96 17.82 13.41
N SER A 111 -10.63 16.86 14.29
CA SER A 111 -9.38 16.82 15.05
C SER A 111 -8.27 15.97 14.39
N ILE A 112 -8.47 15.54 13.14
CA ILE A 112 -7.53 14.73 12.37
C ILE A 112 -6.84 15.61 11.32
N GLU A 113 -5.51 15.58 11.28
CA GLU A 113 -4.69 16.18 10.24
C GLU A 113 -3.56 15.24 9.85
N VAL A 114 -3.32 15.07 8.56
CA VAL A 114 -2.19 14.32 8.01
C VAL A 114 -1.45 15.23 7.04
N ALA A 115 -0.14 15.31 7.15
CA ALA A 115 0.71 16.03 6.20
C ALA A 115 1.83 15.10 5.72
N ILE A 116 1.96 14.98 4.40
CA ILE A 116 3.05 14.25 3.76
C ILE A 116 3.90 15.26 2.99
N VAL A 117 5.22 15.14 3.14
CA VAL A 117 6.21 15.97 2.46
C VAL A 117 7.17 15.07 1.70
N SER A 118 7.43 15.37 0.43
CA SER A 118 8.47 14.76 -0.40
C SER A 118 9.51 15.80 -0.82
N ARG A 119 10.61 15.33 -1.40
CA ARG A 119 11.62 16.17 -2.05
C ARG A 119 12.30 15.41 -3.19
N PRO A 120 13.02 16.11 -4.08
CA PRO A 120 13.92 15.46 -5.02
C PRO A 120 14.93 14.57 -4.30
N PHE A 121 15.15 13.37 -4.83
CA PHE A 121 16.11 12.41 -4.31
C PHE A 121 17.54 12.95 -4.49
N ASP A 122 18.32 12.95 -3.42
CA ASP A 122 19.71 13.42 -3.43
C ASP A 122 20.66 12.22 -3.45
N GLU A 123 21.11 11.86 -4.64
CA GLU A 123 21.92 10.66 -4.85
C GLU A 123 23.19 10.61 -3.96
N SER A 124 23.74 11.78 -3.59
CA SER A 124 24.96 11.90 -2.80
C SER A 124 24.78 11.48 -1.33
N LYS A 125 23.53 11.34 -0.87
CA LYS A 125 23.19 11.00 0.52
C LYS A 125 22.91 9.52 0.74
N HIS A 126 23.00 8.69 -0.29
CA HIS A 126 22.60 7.29 -0.24
C HIS A 126 23.70 6.33 -0.70
N THR A 127 23.60 5.11 -0.21
CA THR A 127 24.47 3.99 -0.62
C THR A 127 23.70 3.01 -1.49
N TYR A 128 24.40 2.36 -2.43
CA TYR A 128 23.77 1.50 -3.43
C TYR A 128 24.44 0.13 -3.49
N LYS A 129 23.62 -0.92 -3.55
CA LYS A 129 24.04 -2.23 -4.04
C LYS A 129 23.44 -2.41 -5.44
N ARG A 130 24.30 -2.66 -6.44
CA ARG A 130 23.88 -2.85 -7.83
C ARG A 130 24.11 -4.29 -8.28
N ASN A 131 23.16 -4.80 -9.05
CA ASN A 131 23.29 -6.05 -9.79
C ASN A 131 23.16 -5.74 -11.28
N LYS A 132 24.26 -5.91 -12.03
CA LYS A 132 24.40 -5.45 -13.41
C LYS A 132 24.05 -3.95 -13.50
N ASN A 133 22.97 -3.61 -14.20
CA ASN A 133 22.54 -2.23 -14.42
C ASN A 133 21.44 -1.77 -13.46
N PHE A 134 20.96 -2.65 -12.58
CA PHE A 134 19.83 -2.37 -11.68
C PHE A 134 20.32 -2.09 -10.26
N ILE A 135 19.71 -1.11 -9.60
CA ILE A 135 19.84 -0.89 -8.16
C ILE A 135 19.02 -1.97 -7.46
N GLU A 136 19.72 -2.85 -6.75
CA GLU A 136 19.10 -3.91 -5.95
C GLU A 136 18.68 -3.36 -4.58
N LEU A 137 19.55 -2.57 -3.94
CA LEU A 137 19.31 -1.97 -2.63
C LEU A 137 19.74 -0.50 -2.60
N ILE A 138 18.98 0.30 -1.85
CA ILE A 138 19.36 1.65 -1.42
C ILE A 138 19.42 1.64 0.11
N ASP A 139 20.53 2.09 0.68
CA ASP A 139 20.79 2.08 2.13
C ASP A 139 20.59 0.69 2.77
N ASN A 140 21.07 -0.34 2.08
CA ASN A 140 20.96 -1.75 2.44
C ASN A 140 19.51 -2.28 2.57
N LYS A 141 18.54 -1.59 1.96
CA LYS A 141 17.12 -1.99 1.92
C LYS A 141 16.63 -2.12 0.49
N LYS A 142 15.66 -3.01 0.28
CA LYS A 142 14.90 -3.07 -0.97
C LYS A 142 14.29 -1.70 -1.23
N ALA A 143 14.57 -1.12 -2.39
CA ALA A 143 13.97 0.13 -2.83
C ALA A 143 12.61 -0.15 -3.49
N TRP A 144 11.58 0.56 -3.07
CA TRP A 144 10.24 0.49 -3.68
C TRP A 144 9.98 1.74 -4.51
N GLY A 145 9.31 1.60 -5.66
CA GLY A 145 8.93 2.73 -6.50
C GLY A 145 9.74 2.87 -7.78
N THR A 146 10.77 2.06 -7.99
CA THR A 146 11.59 2.09 -9.21
C THR A 146 11.77 0.69 -9.79
N ASP A 147 11.94 0.60 -11.12
CA ASP A 147 12.34 -0.64 -11.80
C ASP A 147 13.87 -0.74 -11.87
N GLY A 148 14.51 -0.70 -10.70
CA GLY A 148 15.98 -0.72 -10.54
C GLY A 148 16.71 0.55 -10.96
N GLY A 149 15.96 1.62 -11.29
CA GLY A 149 16.49 2.95 -11.55
C GLY A 149 16.79 3.76 -10.29
N ILE A 150 17.47 4.89 -10.47
CA ILE A 150 17.68 5.90 -9.42
C ILE A 150 16.33 6.61 -9.17
N PRO A 151 15.85 6.68 -7.92
CA PRO A 151 14.66 7.45 -7.60
C PRO A 151 14.80 8.93 -7.97
N ARG A 152 13.68 9.55 -8.34
CA ARG A 152 13.54 10.99 -8.57
C ARG A 152 13.07 11.71 -7.32
N GLU A 153 12.22 11.07 -6.50
CA GLU A 153 11.68 11.65 -5.27
C GLU A 153 11.72 10.69 -4.09
N GLU A 154 11.91 11.26 -2.88
CA GLU A 154 11.84 10.54 -1.61
C GLU A 154 10.89 11.23 -0.62
N TYR A 155 10.31 10.43 0.28
CA TYR A 155 9.58 10.95 1.44
C TYR A 155 10.52 11.64 2.43
N VAL A 156 10.11 12.82 2.89
CA VAL A 156 10.77 13.56 3.98
C VAL A 156 10.10 13.27 5.31
N SER A 157 8.77 13.36 5.35
CA SER A 157 8.00 13.18 6.59
C SER A 157 6.56 12.80 6.33
N ILE A 158 5.99 12.00 7.24
CA ILE A 158 4.56 11.78 7.39
C ILE A 158 4.19 12.21 8.81
N ILE A 159 3.47 13.32 8.95
CA ILE A 159 3.06 13.90 10.23
C ILE A 159 1.57 13.65 10.42
N VAL A 160 1.21 13.09 11.57
CA VAL A 160 -0.18 12.79 11.94
C VAL A 160 -0.55 13.54 13.20
N LYS A 161 -1.71 14.19 13.16
CA LYS A 161 -2.39 14.75 14.32
C LYS A 161 -3.73 14.04 14.52
N MET A 162 -3.98 13.57 15.72
CA MET A 162 -5.26 13.01 16.14
C MET A 162 -5.62 13.57 17.52
N GLY A 163 -6.62 14.45 17.58
CA GLY A 163 -6.96 15.15 18.82
C GLY A 163 -5.87 16.15 19.21
N SER A 164 -5.38 16.04 20.44
CA SER A 164 -4.26 16.82 20.97
C SER A 164 -2.89 16.24 20.63
N LYS A 165 -2.83 14.98 20.16
CA LYS A 165 -1.56 14.30 19.86
C LYS A 165 -1.13 14.63 18.43
N THR A 166 0.13 15.06 18.29
CA THR A 166 0.82 15.22 17.01
C THR A 166 2.13 14.45 17.07
N PHE A 167 2.43 13.65 16.06
CA PHE A 167 3.69 12.91 15.96
C PHE A 167 4.07 12.68 14.50
N ALA A 168 5.37 12.47 14.25
CA ALA A 168 5.86 12.01 12.96
C ALA A 168 5.96 10.48 12.96
N LEU A 169 5.62 9.84 11.85
CA LEU A 169 5.92 8.42 11.67
C LEU A 169 7.45 8.21 11.68
N PRO A 170 7.97 7.11 12.26
CA PRO A 170 9.40 6.83 12.24
C PRO A 170 9.92 6.75 10.80
N ARG A 171 11.09 7.33 10.52
CA ARG A 171 11.68 7.34 9.17
C ARG A 171 11.81 5.94 8.58
N THR A 172 12.05 4.92 9.41
CA THR A 172 12.14 3.51 8.99
C THR A 172 10.86 2.95 8.35
N THR A 173 9.72 3.61 8.51
CA THR A 173 8.43 3.16 7.94
C THR A 173 8.19 3.68 6.53
N PHE A 174 9.06 4.54 5.99
CA PHE A 174 8.92 5.09 4.63
C PHE A 174 10.25 5.40 3.92
N SER A 175 11.41 5.24 4.57
CA SER A 175 12.72 5.60 3.99
C SER A 175 13.15 4.76 2.79
N ASP A 176 12.55 3.59 2.62
CA ASP A 176 12.77 2.66 1.52
C ASP A 176 11.69 2.76 0.42
N LEU A 177 10.76 3.71 0.58
CA LEU A 177 9.67 3.98 -0.33
C LEU A 177 9.98 5.25 -1.13
N TYR A 178 9.91 5.18 -2.45
CA TYR A 178 10.22 6.29 -3.35
C TYR A 178 9.04 6.63 -4.26
N GLU A 179 9.17 7.68 -5.06
CA GLU A 179 8.16 8.10 -6.05
C GLU A 179 6.74 8.26 -5.45
N PRO A 180 6.56 9.10 -4.41
CA PRO A 180 5.26 9.29 -3.77
C PRO A 180 4.20 9.80 -4.75
N GLY A 181 3.13 9.02 -4.93
CA GLY A 181 1.96 9.36 -5.73
C GLY A 181 0.90 10.12 -4.92
N PHE A 182 1.11 11.42 -4.67
CA PHE A 182 0.16 12.23 -3.88
C PHE A 182 -1.26 12.26 -4.47
N GLU A 183 -1.40 12.12 -5.78
CA GLU A 183 -2.70 12.04 -6.45
C GLU A 183 -3.47 10.76 -6.09
N PHE A 184 -2.76 9.67 -5.83
CA PHE A 184 -3.33 8.36 -5.51
C PHE A 184 -3.20 8.02 -4.02
N THR A 185 -3.04 9.05 -3.18
CA THR A 185 -2.99 8.91 -1.73
C THR A 185 -4.34 9.28 -1.10
N GLU A 186 -4.86 8.38 -0.27
CA GLU A 186 -6.10 8.56 0.48
C GLU A 186 -5.88 8.39 1.98
N VAL A 187 -6.69 9.13 2.75
CA VAL A 187 -6.71 9.03 4.20
C VAL A 187 -8.13 8.71 4.65
N ASN A 188 -8.30 7.61 5.36
CA ASN A 188 -9.59 7.09 5.81
C ASN A 188 -9.56 6.82 7.31
N PHE A 189 -10.65 7.15 8.02
CA PHE A 189 -10.74 6.99 9.46
C PHE A 189 -11.89 6.05 9.85
N ASP A 190 -11.55 4.96 10.51
CA ASP A 190 -12.51 4.10 11.19
C ASP A 190 -12.70 4.57 12.64
N LYS A 191 -13.90 5.07 12.93
CA LYS A 191 -14.28 5.53 14.28
C LYS A 191 -14.42 4.37 15.26
N THR A 192 -14.80 3.18 14.80
CA THR A 192 -15.09 2.02 15.67
C THR A 192 -13.81 1.49 16.30
N SER A 193 -12.78 1.26 15.50
CA SER A 193 -11.46 0.84 15.99
C SER A 193 -10.52 2.00 16.36
N ASN A 194 -10.97 3.25 16.16
CA ASN A 194 -10.15 4.45 16.30
C ASN A 194 -8.83 4.34 15.50
N THR A 195 -8.96 3.91 14.24
CA THR A 195 -7.85 3.66 13.33
C THR A 195 -7.87 4.64 12.17
N LEU A 196 -6.74 5.30 11.96
CA LEU A 196 -6.49 6.10 10.76
C LEU A 196 -5.62 5.27 9.81
N TYR A 197 -6.09 5.20 8.56
CA TYR A 197 -5.40 4.56 7.46
C TYR A 197 -4.91 5.62 6.50
N ILE A 198 -3.64 5.53 6.10
CA ILE A 198 -3.06 6.32 5.01
C ILE A 198 -2.67 5.30 3.95
N GLN A 199 -3.34 5.32 2.80
CA GLN A 199 -3.05 4.39 1.68
C GLN A 199 -2.58 5.17 0.47
N ALA A 200 -1.62 4.64 -0.28
CA ALA A 200 -1.07 5.29 -1.46
C ALA A 200 -0.70 4.27 -2.53
N ASN A 201 -0.93 4.64 -3.79
CA ASN A 201 -0.29 4.00 -4.94
C ASN A 201 0.83 4.92 -5.45
N ASN A 202 2.03 4.37 -5.57
CA ASN A 202 3.27 5.09 -5.80
C ASN A 202 4.08 4.40 -6.90
N GLY A 203 5.12 5.05 -7.38
CA GLY A 203 6.07 4.47 -8.34
C GLY A 203 6.37 5.37 -9.54
N ASP A 204 7.41 5.00 -10.27
CA ASP A 204 7.85 5.65 -11.52
C ASP A 204 7.03 5.21 -12.76
N GLY A 205 6.05 4.33 -12.55
CA GLY A 205 5.22 3.71 -13.59
C GLY A 205 5.58 2.25 -13.86
N ALA A 206 6.87 1.89 -13.85
CA ALA A 206 7.32 0.51 -14.06
C ALA A 206 7.52 -0.24 -12.72
N GLY A 207 8.01 0.46 -11.70
CA GLY A 207 8.21 -0.05 -10.34
C GLY A 207 7.08 0.30 -9.38
N GLY A 208 5.82 0.15 -9.82
CA GLY A 208 4.63 0.47 -9.03
C GLY A 208 4.56 -0.24 -7.69
N TYR A 209 3.98 0.40 -6.68
CA TYR A 209 3.65 -0.25 -5.40
C TYR A 209 2.46 0.40 -4.71
N SER A 210 1.74 -0.42 -3.95
CA SER A 210 0.74 0.07 -3.01
C SER A 210 1.26 -0.05 -1.59
N VAL A 211 0.99 0.96 -0.77
CA VAL A 211 1.34 0.98 0.65
C VAL A 211 0.17 1.47 1.48
N ILE A 212 0.03 0.92 2.67
CA ILE A 212 -0.87 1.42 3.70
C ILE A 212 -0.15 1.49 5.05
N TRP A 213 -0.28 2.62 5.74
CA TRP A 213 0.14 2.79 7.13
C TRP A 213 -1.08 2.82 8.04
N ARG A 214 -0.97 2.14 9.17
CA ARG A 214 -2.00 2.16 10.22
C ARG A 214 -1.55 2.92 11.45
N ILE A 215 -2.44 3.79 11.89
CA ILE A 215 -2.33 4.50 13.15
C ILE A 215 -3.52 4.10 14.00
N VAL A 216 -3.28 3.34 15.07
CA VAL A 216 -4.32 2.84 15.97
C VAL A 216 -4.23 3.61 17.28
N ASN A 217 -5.33 4.19 17.72
CA ASN A 217 -5.38 4.98 18.97
C ASN A 217 -4.35 6.13 19.04
N GLY A 218 -4.03 6.72 17.89
CA GLY A 218 -3.05 7.79 17.79
C GLY A 218 -1.59 7.35 17.92
N PHE A 219 -1.30 6.06 17.70
CA PHE A 219 0.06 5.53 17.62
C PHE A 219 0.25 4.76 16.32
N TYR A 220 1.40 4.95 15.67
CA TYR A 220 1.78 4.11 14.54
C TYR A 220 1.80 2.64 14.96
N LYS A 221 1.14 1.79 14.18
CA LYS A 221 1.01 0.35 14.46
C LYS A 221 1.89 -0.47 13.54
N ASP A 222 1.65 -0.37 12.23
CA ASP A 222 2.32 -1.13 11.19
C ASP A 222 2.13 -0.48 9.82
N ARG A 223 2.81 -1.05 8.82
CA ARG A 223 2.61 -0.77 7.40
C ARG A 223 2.51 -2.08 6.63
N PHE A 224 1.83 -2.06 5.50
CA PHE A 224 1.86 -3.13 4.51
C PHE A 224 2.18 -2.51 3.15
N VAL A 225 3.19 -3.07 2.47
CA VAL A 225 3.64 -2.68 1.13
C VAL A 225 3.55 -3.91 0.23
N LEU A 226 3.00 -3.78 -0.97
CA LEU A 226 3.09 -4.81 -2.00
C LEU A 226 3.47 -4.19 -3.35
N ILE A 227 4.07 -5.01 -4.21
CA ILE A 227 4.38 -4.60 -5.59
C ILE A 227 3.06 -4.37 -6.32
N GLY A 228 2.91 -3.20 -6.92
CA GLY A 228 1.84 -2.87 -7.84
C GLY A 228 2.33 -3.20 -9.25
N ILE A 229 1.51 -3.92 -10.01
CA ILE A 229 1.80 -4.31 -11.39
C ILE A 229 1.04 -3.38 -12.34
#